data_AF-W0VEM5-F1
#
_entry.id   AF-W0VEM5-F1
#
_cell.length_a   1.000
_cell.length_b   1.000
_cell.length_c   1.000
_cell.angle_alpha   90.00
_cell.angle_beta   90.00
_cell.angle_gamma   90.00
#
_symmetry.space_group_name_H-M   'P 1'
#
loop_
_entity.id
_entity.type
_entity.pdbx_description
1 polymer ?
#
loop_
_entity_poly.entity_id
_entity_poly.type
_entity_poly.pdbx_seq_one_letter_code
_entity_poly.pdbx_strand_id
1 'polypeptide(L)'
;MLLNWTMAEAKRDFERGTFTAFEIYDSTLMDVPTWSISLRGPVSTKSAGVLVDARTKTERKFRTLDAAVAALRAIGFKAARLEG
;
A
#
# COMPACT_ATOMS: atom_id res chain seq x y z
N MET A 1 -10.88 1.24 -12.89
CA MET A 1 -11.34 1.72 -11.58
C MET A 1 -10.26 1.35 -10.58
N LEU A 2 -9.63 2.32 -9.92
CA LEU A 2 -8.69 2.03 -8.83
C LEU A 2 -9.52 1.51 -7.65
N LEU A 3 -9.15 0.36 -7.12
CA LEU A 3 -9.78 -0.19 -5.92
C LEU A 3 -9.08 0.42 -4.70
N ASN A 4 -9.80 0.99 -3.75
CA ASN A 4 -9.19 1.60 -2.57
C ASN A 4 -9.39 0.68 -1.38
N TRP A 5 -8.31 0.44 -0.61
CA TRP A 5 -8.37 -0.41 0.57
C TRP A 5 -7.92 0.32 1.81
N THR A 6 -8.67 0.17 2.90
CA THR A 6 -8.16 0.45 4.23
C THR A 6 -7.15 -0.62 4.64
N MET A 7 -6.32 -0.34 5.67
CA MET A 7 -5.40 -1.33 6.24
C MET A 7 -6.08 -2.65 6.62
N ALA A 8 -7.30 -2.58 7.19
CA ALA A 8 -8.03 -3.76 7.65
C ALA A 8 -8.53 -4.61 6.47
N GLU A 9 -9.07 -3.97 5.43
CA GLU A 9 -9.49 -4.65 4.21
C GLU A 9 -8.27 -5.24 3.49
N ALA A 10 -7.18 -4.48 3.40
CA ALA A 10 -5.94 -4.93 2.79
C ALA A 10 -5.39 -6.20 3.48
N LYS A 11 -5.39 -6.22 4.81
CA LYS A 11 -4.97 -7.38 5.61
C LYS A 11 -5.85 -8.60 5.34
N ARG A 12 -7.17 -8.44 5.42
CA ARG A 12 -8.13 -9.51 5.19
C ARG A 12 -7.99 -10.10 3.78
N ASP A 13 -7.84 -9.23 2.78
CA ASP A 13 -7.74 -9.65 1.39
C ASP A 13 -6.36 -10.27 1.10
N PHE A 14 -5.28 -9.82 1.76
CA PHE A 14 -3.96 -10.47 1.73
C PHE A 14 -4.04 -11.91 2.27
N GLU A 15 -4.67 -12.11 3.42
CA GLU A 15 -4.86 -13.43 4.04
C GLU A 15 -5.68 -14.40 3.17
N ARG A 16 -6.52 -13.86 2.28
CA ARG A 16 -7.28 -14.63 1.28
C ARG A 16 -6.51 -14.92 -0.01
N GLY A 17 -5.26 -14.44 -0.13
CA GLY A 17 -4.44 -14.59 -1.33
C GLY A 17 -4.80 -13.63 -2.46
N THR A 18 -5.52 -12.55 -2.17
CA THR A 18 -5.98 -11.58 -3.18
C THR A 18 -4.87 -10.66 -3.65
N PHE A 19 -3.83 -10.42 -2.84
CA PHE A 19 -2.68 -9.60 -3.24
C PHE A 19 -1.44 -10.43 -3.46
N THR A 20 -0.72 -10.12 -4.53
CA THR A 20 0.52 -10.78 -4.91
C THR A 20 1.69 -9.82 -5.02
N ALA A 21 1.42 -8.52 -5.12
CA ALA A 21 2.46 -7.49 -5.22
C ALA A 21 2.04 -6.18 -4.55
N PHE A 22 3.05 -5.36 -4.25
CA PHE A 22 2.89 -4.01 -3.74
C PHE A 22 3.91 -3.08 -4.41
N GLU A 23 3.65 -1.79 -4.33
CA GLU A 23 4.54 -0.73 -4.77
C GLU A 23 4.50 0.39 -3.74
N ILE A 24 5.66 0.87 -3.30
CA ILE A 24 5.78 2.12 -2.56
C ILE A 24 6.28 3.17 -3.55
N TYR A 25 5.57 4.29 -3.65
CA TYR A 25 5.94 5.40 -4.52
C TYR A 25 5.98 6.71 -3.74
N ASP A 26 6.81 7.62 -4.23
CA ASP A 26 6.89 9.00 -3.76
C ASP A 26 5.58 9.74 -4.11
N SER A 27 4.94 10.32 -3.11
CA SER A 27 3.70 11.10 -3.22
C SER A 27 3.84 12.52 -2.65
N THR A 28 5.08 13.02 -2.61
CA THR A 28 5.50 14.33 -2.12
C THR A 28 4.61 15.42 -2.70
N LEU A 29 4.15 16.31 -1.81
CA LEU A 29 3.35 17.47 -2.19
C LEU A 29 3.93 18.69 -1.49
N MET A 30 4.21 19.75 -2.25
CA MET A 30 4.77 21.01 -1.74
C MET A 30 6.04 20.79 -0.90
N ASP A 31 7.00 20.03 -1.45
CA ASP A 31 8.30 19.74 -0.82
C ASP A 31 8.25 19.02 0.54
N VAL A 32 7.09 18.44 0.91
CA VAL A 32 6.96 17.58 2.07
C VAL A 32 7.07 16.12 1.62
N PRO A 33 8.19 15.43 1.91
CA PRO A 33 8.36 14.05 1.48
C PRO A 33 7.28 13.15 2.06
N THR A 34 6.52 12.50 1.18
CA THR A 34 5.54 11.51 1.60
C THR A 34 5.58 10.29 0.70
N TRP A 35 5.23 9.15 1.29
CA TRP A 35 5.20 7.86 0.64
C TRP A 35 3.79 7.32 0.65
N SER A 36 3.43 6.63 -0.41
CA SER A 36 2.14 5.96 -0.55
C SER A 36 2.32 4.51 -0.96
N ILE A 37 1.29 3.70 -0.74
CA ILE A 37 1.31 2.27 -1.04
C ILE A 37 0.21 1.95 -2.03
N SER A 38 0.60 1.29 -3.12
CA SER A 38 -0.32 0.63 -4.06
C SER A 38 -0.24 -0.88 -3.87
N LEU A 39 -1.40 -1.54 -3.86
CA LEU A 39 -1.55 -2.99 -3.76
C LEU A 39 -2.06 -3.53 -5.09
N ARG A 40 -1.55 -4.70 -5.50
CA ARG A 40 -1.92 -5.38 -6.74
C ARG A 40 -2.26 -6.84 -6.49
N GLY A 41 -3.32 -7.31 -7.12
CA GLY A 41 -3.78 -8.70 -7.08
C GLY A 41 -3.62 -9.43 -8.42
N PRO A 42 -3.75 -10.76 -8.44
CA PRO A 42 -3.53 -11.58 -9.63
C PRO A 42 -4.64 -11.45 -10.68
N VAL A 43 -5.85 -11.01 -10.28
CA VAL A 43 -7.06 -11.08 -11.12
C VAL A 43 -7.12 -9.95 -12.16
N SER A 44 -6.26 -8.93 -12.09
CA SER A 44 -6.25 -7.87 -13.09
C SER A 44 -4.96 -7.07 -13.02
N THR A 45 -4.16 -7.14 -14.08
CA THR A 45 -3.03 -6.25 -14.35
C THR A 45 -3.44 -4.77 -14.46
N LYS A 46 -4.75 -4.49 -14.43
CA LYS A 46 -5.36 -3.14 -14.41
C LYS A 46 -5.95 -2.72 -13.06
N SER A 47 -5.95 -3.59 -12.05
CA SER A 47 -6.52 -3.33 -10.72
C SER A 47 -5.41 -3.09 -9.71
N ALA A 48 -4.64 -2.04 -9.96
CA ALA A 48 -3.83 -1.41 -8.92
C ALA A 48 -4.73 -0.51 -8.08
N GLY A 49 -4.41 -0.37 -6.81
CA GLY A 49 -5.27 0.36 -5.90
C GLY A 49 -4.53 0.82 -4.66
N VAL A 50 -4.87 2.01 -4.19
CA VAL A 50 -4.09 2.66 -3.15
C VAL A 50 -4.62 2.30 -1.77
N LEU A 51 -3.69 2.29 -0.82
CA LEU A 51 -4.06 2.19 0.57
C LEU A 51 -4.63 3.54 1.04
N VAL A 52 -5.81 3.52 1.66
CA VAL A 52 -6.53 4.71 2.11
C VAL A 52 -6.68 4.74 3.62
N ASP A 53 -6.82 5.95 4.16
CA ASP A 53 -7.23 6.14 5.54
C ASP A 53 -8.69 5.70 5.75
N ALA A 54 -8.94 5.05 6.88
CA ALA A 54 -10.24 4.43 7.14
C ALA A 54 -11.36 5.46 7.32
N ARG A 55 -11.04 6.64 7.86
CA ARG A 55 -12.00 7.70 8.20
C ARG A 55 -12.24 8.61 7.01
N THR A 56 -11.17 9.09 6.39
CA THR A 56 -11.24 10.10 5.32
C THR A 56 -11.43 9.49 3.94
N LYS A 57 -11.13 8.19 3.78
CA LYS A 57 -11.13 7.48 2.48
C LYS A 57 -10.22 8.11 1.43
N THR A 58 -9.29 8.95 1.87
CA THR A 58 -8.23 9.50 1.03
C THR A 58 -6.99 8.63 1.09
N GLU A 59 -6.14 8.75 0.08
CA GLU A 59 -4.86 8.08 0.02
C GLU A 59 -4.06 8.29 1.32
N ARG A 60 -3.61 7.18 1.90
CA ARG A 60 -2.85 7.20 3.14
C ARG A 60 -1.40 7.57 2.82
N LYS A 61 -1.00 8.75 3.30
CA LYS A 61 0.37 9.24 3.18
C LYS A 61 1.19 8.92 4.43
N PHE A 62 2.40 8.43 4.21
CA PHE A 62 3.38 8.13 5.25
C PHE A 62 4.51 9.17 5.20
N ARG A 63 4.93 9.68 6.35
CA ARG A 63 6.01 10.70 6.44
C ARG A 63 7.41 10.13 6.19
N THR A 64 7.58 8.82 6.35
CA THR A 64 8.86 8.13 6.17
C THR A 64 8.63 6.85 5.38
N LEU A 65 9.65 6.43 4.62
CA LEU A 65 9.63 5.16 3.91
C LEU A 65 9.48 3.98 4.88
N ASP A 66 10.15 4.03 6.03
CA ASP A 66 10.05 3.01 7.07
C ASP A 66 8.62 2.82 7.59
N ALA A 67 7.85 3.91 7.72
CA ALA A 67 6.46 3.82 8.14
C ALA A 67 5.58 3.13 7.08
N ALA A 68 5.86 3.35 5.79
CA ALA A 68 5.19 2.63 4.70
C ALA A 68 5.57 1.15 4.69
N VAL A 69 6.85 0.82 4.89
CA VAL A 69 7.33 -0.57 5.02
C VAL A 69 6.71 -1.27 6.22
N ALA A 70 6.61 -0.59 7.37
CA ALA A 70 5.95 -1.12 8.56
C ALA A 70 4.46 -1.42 8.31
N ALA A 71 3.77 -0.57 7.54
CA ALA A 71 2.39 -0.82 7.16
C ALA A 71 2.25 -2.08 6.28
N LEU A 72 3.12 -2.28 5.28
CA LEU A 72 3.14 -3.49 4.46
C LEU A 72 3.37 -4.75 5.30
N ARG A 73 4.29 -4.70 6.27
CA ARG A 73 4.51 -5.81 7.21
C ARG A 73 3.29 -6.11 8.07
N ALA A 74 2.58 -5.09 8.52
CA ALA A 74 1.35 -5.26 9.30
C ALA A 74 0.20 -5.90 8.48
N ILE A 75 0.15 -5.61 7.17
CA ILE A 75 -0.77 -6.27 6.23
C ILE A 75 -0.41 -7.75 6.07
N GLY A 76 0.88 -8.08 6.05
CA GLY A 76 1.38 -9.46 5.99
C GLY A 76 2.46 -9.68 4.92
N PHE A 77 2.79 -8.64 4.14
CA PHE A 77 3.90 -8.71 3.19
C PHE A 77 5.23 -8.89 3.93
N LYS A 78 6.03 -9.82 3.43
CA LYS A 78 7.40 -10.01 3.90
C LYS A 78 8.31 -9.21 2.99
N ALA A 79 8.92 -8.16 3.52
CA ALA A 79 10.01 -7.48 2.80
C ALA A 79 11.20 -8.43 2.77
N ALA A 80 11.43 -9.09 1.63
CA ALA A 80 12.76 -9.59 1.32
C ALA A 80 13.66 -8.37 1.09
N ARG A 81 14.88 -8.44 1.61
CA ARG A 81 15.90 -7.38 1.58
C ARG A 81 15.88 -6.61 0.24
N LEU A 82 15.82 -5.28 0.30
CA LEU A 82 16.07 -4.43 -0.86
C LEU A 82 17.60 -4.44 -1.10
N GLU A 83 18.04 -5.01 -2.21
CA GLU A 83 19.40 -4.77 -2.71
C GLU A 83 19.39 -3.41 -3.43
N GLY A 84 20.30 -2.53 -3.01
CA GLY A 84 20.47 -1.18 -3.54
C GLY A 84 21.49 -1.15 -4.66
#